data_AF-A0A6L8U1I4-F1
#
_entry.id   AF-A0A6L8U1I4-F1
#
_cell.length_a   1.000
_cell.length_b   1.000
_cell.length_c   1.000
_cell.angle_alpha   90.00
_cell.angle_beta   90.00
_cell.angle_gamma   90.00
#
_symmetry.space_group_name_H-M   'P 1'
#
loop_
_entity.id
_entity.type
_entity.pdbx_description
1 polymer ?
#
loop_
_entity_poly.entity_id
_entity_poly.type
_entity_poly.pdbx_seq_one_letter_code
_entity_poly.pdbx_strand_id
1 'polypeptide(L)'
;MKQILPLIFAFMITLPVTAQDEKARTGWKFGGALPAISFDSNLGFQYGALVEFYNYGKPSIYPKWDDHIYAEVSRFTKGSGIYRLMFESNHLIPGIEWVVDLSYLPD
;
A
#
# COMPACT_ATOMS: atom_id res chain seq x y z
N MET A 1 12.08 1.49 38.31
CA MET A 1 11.54 1.95 37.00
C MET A 1 12.58 2.02 35.88
N LYS A 2 13.87 2.32 36.14
CA LYS A 2 14.91 2.42 35.08
C LYS A 2 15.25 1.11 34.36
N GLN A 3 14.96 -0.05 34.95
CA GLN A 3 15.29 -1.37 34.36
C GLN A 3 14.14 -2.00 33.58
N ILE A 4 12.95 -1.38 33.59
CA ILE A 4 11.77 -1.87 32.86
C ILE A 4 11.87 -1.47 31.37
N LEU A 5 12.42 -0.29 31.09
CA LEU A 5 12.61 0.24 29.74
C LEU A 5 13.54 -0.61 28.86
N PRO A 6 14.73 -1.05 29.31
CA PRO A 6 15.57 -1.94 28.50
C PRO A 6 14.93 -3.32 28.31
N LEU A 7 14.10 -3.78 29.25
CA LEU A 7 13.40 -5.06 29.15
C LEU A 7 12.31 -5.03 28.06
N ILE A 8 11.56 -3.93 27.97
CA ILE A 8 10.58 -3.70 26.90
C ILE A 8 11.29 -3.58 25.54
N PHE A 9 12.42 -2.89 25.50
CA PHE A 9 13.21 -2.75 24.27
C PHE A 9 13.78 -4.10 23.80
N ALA A 10 14.29 -4.92 24.72
CA ALA A 10 14.75 -6.28 24.42
C ALA A 10 13.60 -7.19 23.96
N PHE A 11 12.41 -7.05 24.54
CA PHE A 11 11.22 -7.81 24.14
C PHE A 11 10.70 -7.42 22.74
N MET A 12 10.82 -6.15 22.34
CA MET A 12 10.48 -5.72 20.98
C MET A 12 11.43 -6.29 19.92
N ILE A 13 12.69 -6.55 20.27
CA ILE A 13 13.69 -7.10 19.34
C ILE A 13 13.46 -8.61 19.07
N THR A 14 12.81 -9.35 19.97
CA THR A 14 12.60 -10.80 19.79
C THR A 14 11.30 -11.20 19.08
N LEU A 15 10.37 -10.25 18.87
CA LEU A 15 9.11 -10.50 18.16
C LEU A 15 9.22 -10.91 16.67
N PRO A 16 10.20 -10.48 15.86
CA PRO A 16 10.22 -10.82 14.43
C PRO A 16 10.72 -12.25 14.12
N VAL A 17 11.16 -13.03 15.11
CA VAL A 17 11.75 -14.37 14.89
C VAL A 17 10.72 -15.39 14.39
N THR A 18 9.42 -15.21 14.67
CA THR A 18 8.36 -16.15 14.26
C THR A 18 7.73 -15.84 12.89
N ALA A 19 8.21 -14.81 12.18
CA ALA A 19 7.63 -14.33 10.92
C ALA A 19 8.27 -14.93 9.64
N GLN A 20 9.17 -15.92 9.77
CA GLN A 20 10.00 -16.40 8.65
C GLN A 20 9.33 -17.42 7.71
N ASP A 21 8.16 -17.97 8.06
CA ASP A 21 7.42 -18.87 7.15
C ASP A 21 6.55 -18.05 6.18
N GLU A 22 7.17 -17.47 5.15
CA GLU A 22 6.42 -16.89 4.03
C GLU A 22 5.83 -18.01 3.16
N LYS A 23 4.66 -18.51 3.56
CA LYS A 23 3.85 -19.34 2.69
C LYS A 23 3.51 -18.54 1.43
N ALA A 24 3.90 -19.07 0.27
CA ALA A 24 3.69 -18.42 -1.02
C ALA A 24 2.24 -17.94 -1.17
N ARG A 25 2.06 -16.63 -1.32
CA ARG A 25 0.74 -16.00 -1.51
C ARG A 25 0.28 -16.25 -2.95
N THR A 26 -1.01 -16.46 -3.14
CA THR A 26 -1.61 -16.72 -4.46
C THR A 26 -2.92 -15.97 -4.63
N GLY A 27 -3.23 -15.58 -5.87
CA GLY A 27 -4.42 -14.82 -6.20
C GLY A 27 -4.43 -13.42 -5.59
N TRP A 28 -5.61 -12.79 -5.62
CA TRP A 28 -5.83 -11.47 -5.03
C TRP A 28 -5.67 -11.45 -3.51
N LYS A 29 -4.88 -10.50 -3.02
CA LYS A 29 -4.66 -10.19 -1.62
C LYS A 29 -4.75 -8.70 -1.39
N PHE A 30 -5.28 -8.35 -0.23
CA PHE A 30 -5.21 -6.99 0.28
C PHE A 30 -3.74 -6.66 0.59
N GLY A 31 -3.22 -5.65 -0.10
CA GLY A 31 -1.86 -5.15 0.07
C GLY A 31 -1.73 -4.23 1.28
N GLY A 32 -2.74 -3.38 1.48
CA GLY A 32 -2.80 -2.50 2.63
C GLY A 32 -3.79 -1.38 2.44
N ALA A 33 -4.02 -0.64 3.52
CA ALA A 33 -4.69 0.64 3.47
C ALA A 33 -3.87 1.61 4.30
N LEU A 34 -3.71 2.83 3.79
CA LEU A 34 -3.04 3.90 4.51
C LEU A 34 -3.96 5.13 4.53
N PRO A 35 -3.99 5.87 5.66
CA PRO A 35 -4.64 7.16 5.67
C PRO A 35 -3.84 8.16 4.84
N ALA A 36 -4.52 8.95 4.01
CA ALA A 36 -3.94 10.07 3.28
C ALA A 36 -4.01 11.31 4.17
N ILE A 37 -2.96 11.52 4.98
CA ILE A 37 -2.86 12.62 5.93
C ILE A 37 -1.60 13.42 5.62
N SER A 38 -1.78 14.69 5.30
CA SER A 38 -0.70 15.64 5.07
C SER A 38 -1.18 17.07 5.35
N PHE A 39 -0.26 18.03 5.30
CA PHE A 39 -0.61 19.45 5.35
C PHE A 39 0.22 20.20 4.33
N ASP A 40 -0.45 21.02 3.53
CA ASP A 40 0.14 21.95 2.59
C ASP A 40 -0.38 23.36 2.90
N SER A 41 0.48 24.38 2.91
CA SER A 41 0.05 25.74 3.26
C SER A 41 -0.88 26.37 2.22
N ASN A 42 -0.78 25.97 0.96
CA ASN A 42 -1.60 26.43 -0.15
C ASN A 42 -2.92 25.67 -0.23
N LEU A 43 -2.92 24.35 0.00
CA LEU A 43 -4.10 23.46 -0.14
C LEU A 43 -4.81 23.17 1.21
N GLY A 44 -4.12 23.32 2.33
CA GLY A 44 -4.61 23.03 3.67
C GLY A 44 -4.35 21.60 4.13
N PHE A 45 -5.16 21.11 5.07
CA PHE A 45 -5.02 19.76 5.62
C PHE A 45 -5.60 18.72 4.65
N GLN A 46 -4.86 17.66 4.37
CA GLN A 46 -5.32 16.52 3.59
C GLN A 46 -5.92 15.46 4.52
N TYR A 47 -7.06 14.94 4.13
CA TYR A 47 -7.70 13.79 4.76
C TYR A 47 -8.24 12.84 3.69
N GLY A 48 -8.16 11.54 3.96
CA GLY A 48 -8.60 10.51 3.03
C GLY A 48 -7.94 9.18 3.32
N ALA A 49 -8.00 8.29 2.35
CA ALA A 49 -7.33 7.00 2.41
C ALA A 49 -6.98 6.50 1.01
N LEU A 50 -5.95 5.65 0.99
CA LEU A 50 -5.61 4.82 -0.16
C LEU A 50 -5.66 3.35 0.24
N VAL A 51 -5.93 2.49 -0.73
CA VAL A 51 -5.92 1.03 -0.58
C VAL A 51 -5.18 0.40 -1.75
N GLU A 52 -4.56 -0.73 -1.47
CA GLU A 52 -3.85 -1.51 -2.47
C GLU A 52 -4.28 -2.98 -2.45
N PHE A 53 -4.33 -3.58 -3.64
CA PHE A 53 -4.53 -5.02 -3.82
C PHE A 53 -3.48 -5.56 -4.77
N TYR A 54 -2.95 -6.75 -4.48
CA TYR A 54 -1.98 -7.44 -5.31
C TYR A 54 -2.51 -8.81 -5.68
N ASN A 55 -2.38 -9.19 -6.94
CA ASN A 55 -2.62 -10.55 -7.41
C ASN A 55 -1.28 -11.28 -7.52
N TYR A 56 -1.01 -12.24 -6.64
CA TYR A 56 0.25 -13.01 -6.67
C TYR A 56 0.24 -14.18 -7.66
N GLY A 57 -0.83 -14.36 -8.44
CA GLY A 57 -0.88 -15.38 -9.47
C GLY A 57 -0.59 -16.79 -8.93
N LYS A 58 0.35 -17.48 -9.58
CA LYS A 58 0.82 -18.83 -9.22
C LYS A 58 1.89 -18.78 -8.11
N PRO A 59 2.00 -19.80 -7.24
CA PRO A 59 3.02 -19.82 -6.18
C PRO A 59 4.46 -19.64 -6.68
N SER A 60 4.75 -20.01 -7.93
CA SER A 60 6.10 -19.98 -8.52
C SER A 60 6.64 -18.58 -8.79
N ILE A 61 5.77 -17.56 -8.85
CA ILE A 61 6.22 -16.18 -9.10
C ILE A 61 6.44 -15.39 -7.81
N TYR A 62 5.91 -15.86 -6.68
CA TYR A 62 6.07 -15.23 -5.38
C TYR A 62 7.57 -15.04 -5.06
N PRO A 63 8.00 -13.87 -4.56
CA PRO A 63 7.22 -12.73 -4.03
C PRO A 63 6.74 -11.70 -5.07
N LYS A 64 6.93 -11.96 -6.38
CA LYS A 64 6.38 -11.10 -7.44
C LYS A 64 4.87 -11.26 -7.54
N TRP A 65 4.24 -10.27 -8.17
CA TRP A 65 2.81 -10.22 -8.42
C TRP A 65 2.54 -10.01 -9.92
N ASP A 66 1.38 -10.51 -10.35
CA ASP A 66 0.88 -10.43 -11.72
C ASP A 66 0.08 -9.16 -11.97
N ASP A 67 -0.71 -8.72 -10.98
CA ASP A 67 -1.51 -7.49 -11.04
C ASP A 67 -1.43 -6.69 -9.74
N HIS A 68 -1.59 -5.37 -9.86
CA HIS A 68 -1.68 -4.42 -8.76
C HIS A 68 -2.82 -3.43 -9.02
N ILE A 69 -3.63 -3.19 -7.99
CA ILE A 69 -4.65 -2.15 -7.97
C ILE A 69 -4.29 -1.17 -6.87
N TYR A 70 -4.25 0.11 -7.23
CA TYR A 70 -4.19 1.23 -6.28
C TYR A 70 -5.46 2.06 -6.42
N ALA A 71 -6.11 2.37 -5.29
CA ALA A 71 -7.24 3.28 -5.27
C ALA A 71 -7.08 4.30 -4.15
N GLU A 72 -7.31 5.57 -4.45
CA GLU A 72 -7.24 6.67 -3.49
C GLU A 72 -8.45 7.59 -3.59
N VAL A 73 -8.96 7.96 -2.43
CA VAL A 73 -9.88 9.08 -2.26
C VAL A 73 -9.35 9.95 -1.14
N SER A 74 -8.86 11.13 -1.48
CA SER A 74 -8.38 12.12 -0.51
C SER A 74 -8.75 13.54 -0.91
N ARG A 75 -8.83 14.42 0.08
CA ARG A 75 -9.26 15.82 -0.11
C ARG A 75 -8.49 16.75 0.80
N PHE A 76 -8.20 17.93 0.29
CA PHE A 76 -7.63 19.03 1.05
C PHE A 76 -8.72 19.98 1.53
N THR A 77 -8.52 20.59 2.69
CA THR A 77 -9.51 21.49 3.30
C THR A 77 -9.84 22.74 2.48
N LYS A 78 -8.97 23.16 1.55
CA LYS A 78 -9.20 24.36 0.72
C LYS A 78 -9.80 24.10 -0.65
N GLY A 79 -10.22 22.87 -0.95
CA GLY A 79 -11.00 22.58 -2.17
C GLY A 79 -10.51 21.34 -2.89
N SER A 80 -9.19 21.26 -3.07
CA SER A 80 -8.57 20.28 -3.96
C SER A 80 -8.72 18.84 -3.49
N GLY A 81 -8.60 17.88 -4.41
CA GLY A 81 -8.74 16.47 -4.10
C GLY A 81 -8.00 15.53 -5.04
N ILE A 82 -7.92 14.27 -4.61
CA ILE A 82 -7.32 13.17 -5.35
C ILE A 82 -8.34 12.03 -5.37
N TYR A 83 -8.79 11.67 -6.57
CA TYR A 83 -9.64 10.53 -6.82
C TYR A 83 -8.98 9.69 -7.90
N ARG A 84 -8.23 8.66 -7.50
CA ARG A 84 -7.37 7.88 -8.39
C ARG A 84 -7.69 6.41 -8.32
N LEU A 85 -7.74 5.77 -9.48
CA LEU A 85 -7.81 4.33 -9.64
C LEU A 85 -6.77 3.92 -10.67
N MET A 86 -5.81 3.11 -10.25
CA MET A 86 -4.75 2.58 -11.09
C MET A 86 -4.81 1.07 -11.11
N PHE A 87 -4.57 0.50 -12.28
CA PHE A 87 -4.36 -0.93 -12.49
C PHE A 87 -3.05 -1.13 -13.23
N GLU A 88 -2.18 -1.96 -12.67
CA GLU A 88 -0.92 -2.39 -13.30
C GLU A 88 -0.92 -3.91 -13.44
N SER A 89 -0.38 -4.39 -14.56
CA SER A 89 -0.23 -5.82 -14.82
C SER A 89 1.07 -6.15 -15.52
N ASN A 90 1.72 -7.21 -15.05
CA ASN A 90 2.99 -7.72 -15.54
C ASN A 90 2.85 -9.02 -16.35
N HIS A 91 1.62 -9.49 -16.60
CA HIS A 91 1.36 -10.81 -17.18
C HIS A 91 0.42 -10.81 -18.39
N LEU A 92 -0.31 -9.72 -18.65
CA LEU A 92 -1.26 -9.63 -19.78
C LEU A 92 -0.59 -9.69 -21.15
N ILE A 93 0.58 -9.06 -21.29
CA ILE A 93 1.35 -9.03 -22.53
C ILE A 93 2.79 -9.48 -22.21
N PRO A 94 3.30 -10.56 -22.84
CA PRO A 94 4.64 -11.06 -22.55
C PRO A 94 5.72 -10.00 -22.76
N GLY A 95 6.48 -9.73 -21.70
CA GLY A 95 7.59 -8.75 -21.73
C GLY A 95 7.16 -7.29 -21.67
N ILE A 96 5.88 -7.00 -21.41
CA ILE A 96 5.37 -5.63 -21.28
C ILE A 96 4.63 -5.49 -19.94
N GLU A 97 5.03 -4.47 -19.19
CA GLU A 97 4.28 -3.96 -18.04
C GLU A 97 3.19 -3.03 -18.55
N TRP A 98 1.94 -3.36 -18.24
CA TRP A 98 0.77 -2.62 -18.69
C TRP A 98 0.14 -1.86 -17.54
N VAL A 99 0.10 -0.52 -17.65
CA VAL A 99 -0.44 0.36 -16.61
C VAL A 99 -1.58 1.19 -17.19
N VAL A 100 -2.70 1.24 -16.47
CA VAL A 100 -3.83 2.14 -16.72
C VAL A 100 -4.08 2.95 -15.46
N ASP A 101 -4.16 4.26 -15.62
CA ASP A 101 -4.39 5.20 -14.52
C ASP A 101 -5.53 6.15 -14.87
N LEU A 102 -6.58 6.12 -14.04
CA LEU A 102 -7.69 7.06 -14.10
C LEU A 102 -7.65 7.95 -12.86
N SER A 103 -7.45 9.25 -13.09
CA SER A 103 -7.35 10.24 -12.03
C SER A 103 -8.27 11.43 -12.28
N TYR A 104 -9.04 11.82 -11.26
CA TYR A 104 -9.74 13.10 -11.18
C TYR A 104 -9.15 13.92 -10.04
N LEU A 105 -8.59 15.08 -10.39
CA LEU A 105 -7.83 15.95 -9.49
C LEU A 105 -8.45 17.36 -9.48
N PRO A 106 -9.58 17.57 -8.78
CA PRO A 106 -10.18 18.89 -8.69
C PRO A 106 -9.31 19.83 -7.87
N ASP A 107 -9.36 21.12 -8.21
CA ASP A 107 -8.76 22.22 -7.46
C ASP A 107 -9.70 22.76 -6.35
#